data_AF-A0A932VEG4-F1
#
_entry.id   AF-A0A932VEG4-F1
#
_cell.length_a   1.000
_cell.length_b   1.000
_cell.length_c   1.000
_cell.angle_alpha   90.00
_cell.angle_beta   90.00
_cell.angle_gamma   90.00
#
_symmetry.space_group_name_H-M   'P 1'
#
loop_
_entity.id
_entity.type
_entity.pdbx_description
1 polymer ?
#
loop_
_entity_poly.entity_id
_entity_poly.type
_entity_poly.pdbx_seq_one_letter_code
_entity_poly.pdbx_strand_id
1 'polypeptide(L)'
;AFGLGARGPKITVYEGGIQAWKAKGNPTVCAKGGHFPIMRQVQIVAGSLVLGSVLAVLFVDPRFIYLAGFVGAGLTFAGVSGICMMAELLARLPWNRSCP
;
A
#
# COMPACT_ATOMS: atom_id res chain seq x y z
N ALA A 1 10.10 24.93 42.83
CA ALA A 1 10.14 24.01 43.98
C ALA A 1 9.14 22.88 43.74
N PHE A 2 9.45 21.70 44.30
CA PHE A 2 8.64 20.49 44.40
C PHE A 2 8.63 19.50 43.22
N GLY A 3 9.15 18.30 43.51
CA GLY A 3 9.13 17.14 42.64
C GLY A 3 8.43 15.95 43.32
N LEU A 4 8.03 14.99 42.51
CA LEU A 4 7.69 13.60 42.84
C LEU A 4 8.11 12.82 41.56
N GLY A 5 8.95 11.78 41.57
CA GLY A 5 9.10 10.75 42.58
C GLY A 5 8.32 9.50 42.17
N ALA A 6 8.61 8.90 41.01
CA ALA A 6 8.03 7.61 40.60
C ALA A 6 9.08 6.73 39.89
N ARG A 7 9.59 5.69 40.58
CA ARG A 7 10.46 4.64 40.02
C ARG A 7 9.59 3.52 39.43
N GLY A 8 9.23 3.65 38.16
CA GLY A 8 8.77 2.54 37.30
C GLY A 8 9.87 2.12 36.32
N PRO A 9 9.74 0.98 35.60
CA PRO A 9 10.67 0.61 34.53
C PRO A 9 10.86 1.79 33.56
N LYS A 10 12.08 1.95 33.06
CA LYS A 10 12.48 3.11 32.24
C LYS A 10 11.80 3.02 30.87
N ILE A 11 10.56 3.48 30.79
CA ILE A 11 9.76 3.52 29.56
C ILE A 11 10.13 4.82 28.83
N THR A 12 10.91 4.69 27.77
CA THR A 12 11.15 5.79 26.82
C THR A 12 10.14 5.68 25.68
N VAL A 13 9.10 6.51 25.71
CA VAL A 13 8.19 6.69 24.58
C VAL A 13 8.87 7.55 23.53
N TYR A 14 9.02 7.02 22.32
CA TYR A 14 9.54 7.77 21.18
C TYR A 14 8.35 8.35 20.40
N GLU A 15 8.17 9.67 20.47
CA GLU A 15 7.23 10.37 19.59
C GLU A 15 7.59 10.08 18.12
N GLY A 16 6.60 9.59 17.35
CA GLY A 16 6.74 9.26 15.93
C GLY A 16 6.99 7.78 15.59
N GLY A 17 7.01 6.86 16.56
CA GLY A 17 6.91 5.39 16.32
C GLY A 17 8.15 4.70 15.72
N ILE A 18 7.99 3.51 15.11
CA ILE A 18 9.09 2.75 14.44
C ILE A 18 9.73 3.57 13.30
N GLN A 19 8.98 4.52 12.75
CA GLN A 19 9.46 5.49 11.78
C GLN A 19 10.42 6.49 12.42
N ALA A 20 10.12 6.99 13.62
CA ALA A 20 11.05 7.81 14.39
C ALA A 20 12.20 7.01 15.00
N TRP A 21 12.00 5.73 15.30
CA TRP A 21 13.02 4.81 15.81
C TRP A 21 14.03 4.41 14.72
N LYS A 22 13.53 4.10 13.51
CA LYS A 22 14.33 4.05 12.28
C LYS A 22 14.99 5.41 12.02
N ALA A 23 14.30 6.54 12.26
CA ALA A 23 14.85 7.88 12.04
C ALA A 23 15.97 8.27 13.03
N LYS A 24 16.02 7.66 14.22
CA LYS A 24 17.07 7.92 15.22
C LYS A 24 18.31 7.04 15.08
N GLY A 25 18.40 6.22 14.03
CA GLY A 25 19.62 5.47 13.70
C GLY A 25 19.88 4.24 14.56
N ASN A 26 18.86 3.75 15.27
CA ASN A 26 18.95 2.47 15.97
C ASN A 26 19.07 1.32 14.93
N PRO A 27 19.82 0.24 15.23
CA PRO A 27 20.07 -0.83 14.26
C PRO A 27 18.75 -1.46 13.80
N THR A 28 18.55 -1.46 12.48
CA THR A 28 17.44 -2.15 11.81
C THR A 28 18.01 -3.02 10.69
N VAL A 29 17.66 -4.30 10.70
CA VAL A 29 18.21 -5.28 9.75
C VAL A 29 17.18 -5.50 8.65
N CYS A 30 17.38 -4.88 7.49
CA CYS A 30 16.51 -5.04 6.33
C CYS A 30 17.28 -5.53 5.10
N ALA A 31 16.81 -6.63 4.51
CA ALA A 31 17.51 -7.31 3.40
C ALA A 31 16.74 -7.23 2.08
N LYS A 32 17.34 -6.42 1.18
CA LYS A 32 17.44 -6.44 -0.30
C LYS A 32 16.26 -6.91 -1.16
N GLY A 33 15.59 -5.92 -1.75
CA GLY A 33 14.82 -6.06 -2.99
C GLY A 33 14.07 -4.77 -3.30
N GLY A 34 14.55 -3.99 -4.27
CA GLY A 34 13.91 -2.75 -4.71
C GLY A 34 12.64 -3.05 -5.50
N HIS A 35 11.55 -3.32 -4.78
CA HIS A 35 10.25 -3.54 -5.41
C HIS A 35 9.59 -2.20 -5.75
N PHE A 36 8.92 -2.13 -6.90
CA PHE A 36 8.18 -0.93 -7.30
C PHE A 36 7.17 -0.56 -6.21
N PRO A 37 7.00 0.75 -5.92
CA PRO A 37 6.04 1.19 -4.91
C PRO A 37 4.66 0.63 -5.27
N ILE A 38 3.96 0.14 -4.25
CA ILE A 38 2.73 -0.64 -4.41
C ILE A 38 1.68 0.07 -5.26
N MET A 39 1.57 1.40 -5.12
CA MET A 39 0.63 2.21 -5.89
C MET A 39 0.98 2.26 -7.38
N ARG A 40 2.27 2.18 -7.73
CA ARG A 40 2.68 2.09 -9.14
C ARG A 40 2.31 0.74 -9.74
N GLN A 41 2.41 -0.35 -8.97
CA GLN A 41 1.93 -1.66 -9.41
C GLN A 41 0.41 -1.65 -9.64
N VAL A 42 -0.36 -1.08 -8.70
CA VAL A 42 -1.81 -0.94 -8.84
C VAL A 42 -2.18 -0.15 -10.09
N GLN A 43 -1.53 1.00 -10.32
CA GLN A 43 -1.84 1.86 -11.46
C GLN A 43 -1.54 1.20 -12.80
N ILE A 44 -0.44 0.47 -12.91
CA ILE A 44 -0.10 -0.28 -14.14
C ILE A 44 -1.13 -1.38 -14.38
N VAL A 45 -1.50 -2.14 -13.35
CA VAL A 45 -2.47 -3.23 -13.49
C VAL A 45 -3.85 -2.68 -13.87
N ALA A 46 -4.37 -1.70 -13.12
CA ALA A 46 -5.67 -1.11 -13.40
C ALA A 46 -5.72 -0.46 -14.80
N GLY A 47 -4.67 0.29 -15.17
CA GLY A 47 -4.57 0.90 -16.50
C GLY A 47 -4.50 -0.13 -17.63
N SER A 48 -3.75 -1.23 -17.44
CA SER A 48 -3.67 -2.31 -18.44
C SER A 48 -5.00 -3.04 -18.63
N LEU A 49 -5.77 -3.25 -17.56
CA LEU A 49 -7.09 -3.87 -17.62
C LEU A 49 -8.09 -3.01 -18.39
N VAL A 50 -8.08 -1.69 -18.13
CA VAL A 50 -8.95 -0.75 -18.86
C VAL A 50 -8.54 -0.67 -20.33
N LEU A 51 -7.25 -0.47 -20.63
CA LEU A 51 -6.77 -0.42 -22.02
C LEU A 51 -7.08 -1.73 -22.77
N GLY A 52 -6.82 -2.88 -22.16
CA GLY A 52 -7.15 -4.19 -22.72
C GLY A 52 -8.66 -4.36 -22.97
N SER A 53 -9.50 -3.89 -22.04
CA SER A 53 -10.95 -3.93 -22.22
C SER A 53 -11.44 -3.06 -23.37
N VAL A 54 -10.88 -1.87 -23.56
CA VAL A 54 -11.25 -0.96 -24.66
C VAL A 54 -10.83 -1.56 -26.01
N LEU A 55 -9.62 -2.12 -26.10
CA LEU A 55 -9.19 -2.82 -27.31
C LEU A 55 -10.09 -4.03 -27.60
N ALA A 56 -10.46 -4.80 -26.58
CA ALA A 56 -11.38 -5.94 -26.74
C ALA A 56 -12.79 -5.51 -27.19
N VAL A 57 -13.28 -4.35 -26.76
CA VAL A 57 -14.54 -3.78 -27.26
C VAL A 57 -14.47 -3.48 -28.76
N LEU A 58 -13.34 -2.96 -29.24
CA LEU A 58 -13.17 -2.57 -30.64
C LEU A 58 -12.95 -3.75 -31.57
N PHE A 59 -12.25 -4.80 -31.12
CA PHE A 59 -11.82 -5.91 -31.97
C PHE A 59 -12.55 -7.23 -31.74
N VAL A 60 -13.25 -7.41 -30.61
CA VAL A 60 -13.85 -8.71 -30.24
C VAL A 60 -15.36 -8.59 -30.04
N ASP A 61 -15.84 -7.87 -29.02
CA ASP A 61 -17.27 -7.77 -28.70
C ASP A 61 -17.56 -6.53 -27.82
N PRO A 62 -18.63 -5.76 -28.09
CA PRO A 62 -19.03 -4.62 -27.27
C PRO A 62 -19.23 -4.92 -25.78
N ARG A 63 -19.51 -6.17 -25.40
CA ARG A 63 -19.75 -6.60 -24.01
C ARG A 63 -18.52 -6.45 -23.12
N PHE A 64 -17.31 -6.30 -23.67
CA PHE A 64 -16.11 -6.04 -22.86
C PHE A 64 -16.14 -4.67 -22.14
N ILE A 65 -17.09 -3.78 -22.47
CA ILE A 65 -17.29 -2.52 -21.75
C ILE A 65 -17.69 -2.71 -20.28
N TYR A 66 -18.36 -3.82 -19.96
CA TYR A 66 -18.73 -4.14 -18.58
C TYR A 66 -17.48 -4.36 -17.70
N LEU A 67 -16.38 -4.87 -18.26
CA LEU A 67 -15.11 -4.99 -17.55
C LEU A 67 -14.50 -3.63 -17.22
N ALA A 68 -14.51 -2.69 -18.17
CA ALA A 68 -14.07 -1.32 -17.93
C ALA A 68 -14.91 -0.65 -16.83
N GLY A 69 -16.24 -0.79 -16.92
CA GLY A 69 -17.18 -0.24 -15.95
C GLY A 69 -16.97 -0.81 -14.54
N PHE A 70 -16.76 -2.13 -14.42
CA PHE A 70 -16.46 -2.78 -13.15
C PHE A 70 -15.16 -2.28 -12.52
N VAL A 71 -14.07 -2.19 -13.32
CA VAL A 71 -12.78 -1.69 -12.84
C VAL A 71 -12.87 -0.23 -12.40
N GLY A 72 -13.59 0.60 -13.16
CA GLY A 72 -13.84 2.01 -12.82
C GLY A 72 -14.65 2.17 -11.54
N ALA A 73 -15.73 1.40 -11.38
CA ALA A 73 -16.53 1.40 -10.15
C ALA A 73 -15.71 0.97 -8.92
N GLY A 74 -14.86 -0.05 -9.07
CA GLY A 74 -13.96 -0.51 -8.02
C GLY A 74 -12.92 0.55 -7.62
N LEU A 75 -12.38 1.31 -8.58
CA LEU A 75 -11.46 2.43 -8.30
C LEU A 75 -12.15 3.56 -7.55
N THR A 76 -13.37 3.94 -7.94
CA THR A 76 -14.16 4.97 -7.23
C THR A 76 -14.46 4.53 -5.81
N PHE A 77 -14.88 3.27 -5.61
CA PHE A 77 -15.11 2.71 -4.28
C PHE A 77 -13.84 2.72 -3.43
N ALA A 78 -12.69 2.32 -3.99
CA ALA A 78 -11.39 2.35 -3.31
C ALA A 78 -10.97 3.78 -2.92
N GLY A 79 -11.24 4.77 -3.77
CA GLY A 79 -10.98 6.17 -3.49
C GLY A 79 -11.83 6.71 -2.33
N VAL A 80 -13.11 6.34 -2.28
CA VAL A 80 -14.04 6.78 -1.21
C VAL A 80 -13.73 6.11 0.13
N SER A 81 -13.42 4.81 0.10
CA SER A 81 -13.19 4.02 1.31
C SER A 81 -11.77 4.12 1.87
N GLY A 82 -10.83 4.67 1.09
CA GLY A 82 -9.41 4.74 1.44
C GLY A 82 -8.70 3.37 1.41
N ILE A 83 -9.42 2.29 1.05
CA ILE A 83 -8.88 0.94 0.93
C ILE A 83 -8.64 0.61 -0.54
N CYS A 84 -7.37 0.51 -0.92
CA CYS A 84 -7.02 0.01 -2.23
C CYS A 84 -6.86 -1.52 -2.14
N MET A 85 -7.93 -2.26 -2.41
CA MET A 85 -7.96 -3.73 -2.29
C MET A 85 -6.82 -4.41 -3.08
N MET A 86 -6.45 -3.84 -4.22
CA MET A 86 -5.29 -4.28 -5.02
C MET A 86 -3.96 -4.02 -4.30
N ALA A 87 -3.80 -2.87 -3.65
CA ALA A 87 -2.61 -2.59 -2.86
C ALA A 87 -2.50 -3.55 -1.66
N GLU A 88 -3.62 -3.87 -1.02
CA GLU A 88 -3.64 -4.86 0.06
C GLU A 88 -3.25 -6.27 -0.41
N LEU A 89 -3.69 -6.65 -1.61
CA LEU A 89 -3.32 -7.93 -2.23
C LEU A 89 -1.82 -7.98 -2.56
N LEU A 90 -1.30 -6.91 -3.17
CA LEU A 90 0.12 -6.77 -3.53
C LEU A 90 1.01 -6.70 -2.28
N ALA A 91 0.51 -6.15 -1.17
CA ALA A 91 1.25 -5.99 0.08
C ALA A 91 1.52 -7.34 0.75
N ARG A 92 0.65 -8.32 0.51
CA ARG A 92 0.75 -9.68 1.04
C ARG A 92 1.70 -10.58 0.25
N LEU A 93 2.10 -10.16 -0.95
CA LEU A 93 3.00 -10.96 -1.77
C LEU A 93 4.38 -11.03 -1.12
N PRO A 94 5.04 -12.21 -1.13
CA PRO A 94 6.22 -12.50 -0.33
C PRO A 94 7.41 -11.57 -0.60
N TRP A 95 7.45 -10.95 -1.78
CA TRP A 95 8.44 -9.93 -2.15
C TRP A 95 8.16 -8.55 -1.57
N ASN A 96 6.89 -8.15 -1.38
CA ASN A 96 6.52 -6.83 -0.85
C ASN A 96 6.38 -6.79 0.68
N ARG A 97 6.77 -7.88 1.36
CA ARG A 97 6.77 -7.90 2.82
C ARG A 97 7.85 -6.95 3.30
N SER A 98 7.43 -5.83 3.89
CA SER A 98 8.30 -4.94 4.63
C SER A 98 9.08 -5.76 5.65
N CYS A 99 10.40 -5.61 5.63
CA CYS A 99 11.28 -5.94 6.74
C CYS A 99 10.56 -5.61 8.08
N PRO A 100 10.44 -6.57 9.03
CA PRO A 100 9.80 -6.32 10.32
C PRO A 100 10.41 -5.11 11.05
#